data_AF-A0A920NBV9-F1
#
_entry.id   AF-A0A920NBV9-F1
#
_cell.length_a   1.000
_cell.length_b   1.000
_cell.length_c   1.000
_cell.angle_alpha   90.00
_cell.angle_beta   90.00
_cell.angle_gamma   90.00
#
_symmetry.space_group_name_H-M   'P 1'
#
loop_
_entity.id
_entity.type
_entity.pdbx_description
1 polymer ?
#
loop_
_entity_poly.entity_id
_entity_poly.type
_entity_poly.pdbx_seq_one_letter_code
_entity_poly.pdbx_strand_id
1 'polypeptide(L)'
;MFVLVPKDGEVFTRNTLEGIEWLTEESWQTPYSTRVDSISNYQNTRSEADDLVVENLIRNATDFSDQELMDLRETALGLPALAGRLVSHQGHVAAVEILVIKPEGSLEAVPEITFFARDLRERFIEKFPGIDVYLNGSVPINMAFVEIPTNDVMTLVPLMFLFILLILGISLRSLPGTIATLSVIIMSVATAMGLAGWAGAILMPSSETAIVIILTLSVAHSVHILASMRLNMQAGLEKNPALVEALRINMSPVFITSVTTAIGFLCMNFSDAPPFQLLGNIVAVGVMAAFFLSVTFLPALVAILPGRVAQRTGIASRVMESLASMVVDHREKFFWGTGAIIVLLAIGITKIDLDDNFLKYLDERFPIRTSIDFTEANLNGLNMLQYSVPAGEEGGISNPEYLRSLEAFGNGLSPNPR
;
A
#
# COMPACT_ATOMS: atom_id res chain seq x y z
N MET A 1 6.93 -16.50 7.36
CA MET A 1 7.14 -17.88 6.92
C MET A 1 8.19 -17.89 5.83
N PHE A 2 8.99 -18.95 5.78
CA PHE A 2 9.88 -19.26 4.68
C PHE A 2 9.21 -20.34 3.82
N VAL A 3 9.19 -20.15 2.51
CA VAL A 3 8.67 -21.14 1.56
C VAL A 3 9.84 -21.66 0.75
N LEU A 4 10.13 -22.95 0.90
CA LEU A 4 11.26 -23.65 0.33
C LEU A 4 10.84 -24.38 -0.94
N VAL A 5 11.61 -24.16 -2.02
CA VAL A 5 11.34 -24.70 -3.35
C VAL A 5 12.60 -25.39 -3.86
N PRO A 6 12.71 -26.72 -3.66
CA PRO A 6 13.78 -27.51 -4.23
C PRO A 6 13.77 -27.44 -5.76
N LYS A 7 14.92 -27.24 -6.39
CA LYS A 7 15.04 -27.12 -7.86
C LYS A 7 14.76 -28.43 -8.60
N ASP A 8 14.87 -29.56 -7.92
CA ASP A 8 14.50 -30.88 -8.40
C ASP A 8 12.99 -31.16 -8.25
N GLY A 9 12.25 -30.28 -7.57
CA GLY A 9 10.80 -30.40 -7.35
C GLY A 9 10.43 -31.43 -6.28
N GLU A 10 11.37 -31.90 -5.46
CA GLU A 10 11.13 -32.94 -4.46
C GLU A 10 11.53 -32.48 -3.05
N VAL A 11 10.53 -32.37 -2.16
CA VAL A 11 10.75 -32.00 -0.75
C VAL A 11 11.33 -33.15 0.04
N PHE A 12 10.93 -34.38 -0.26
CA PHE A 12 11.27 -35.58 0.50
C PHE A 12 12.63 -36.16 0.06
N THR A 13 13.65 -35.30 -0.03
CA THR A 13 15.04 -35.69 -0.27
C THR A 13 15.87 -35.37 0.97
N ARG A 14 16.91 -36.17 1.25
CA ARG A 14 17.79 -35.97 2.42
C ARG A 14 18.28 -34.53 2.54
N ASN A 15 18.74 -33.96 1.42
CA ASN A 15 19.25 -32.59 1.35
C ASN A 15 18.18 -31.54 1.66
N THR A 16 16.97 -31.68 1.11
CA THR A 16 15.88 -30.73 1.40
C THR A 16 15.40 -30.83 2.83
N LEU A 17 15.23 -32.05 3.35
CA LEU A 17 14.79 -32.28 4.72
C LEU A 17 15.84 -31.81 5.74
N GLU A 18 17.13 -32.01 5.49
CA GLU A 18 18.22 -31.43 6.30
C GLU A 18 18.16 -29.90 6.29
N GLY A 19 17.89 -29.31 5.12
CA GLY A 19 17.63 -27.87 5.01
C GLY A 19 16.47 -27.44 5.90
N ILE A 20 15.33 -28.13 5.84
CA ILE A 20 14.15 -27.80 6.65
C ILE A 20 14.46 -27.93 8.15
N GLU A 21 15.16 -28.98 8.59
CA GLU A 21 15.61 -29.12 9.99
C GLU A 21 16.49 -27.93 10.40
N TRP A 22 17.51 -27.61 9.62
CA TRP A 22 18.42 -26.51 9.91
C TRP A 22 17.68 -25.15 9.97
N LEU A 23 16.80 -24.89 9.00
CA LEU A 23 16.05 -23.64 8.96
C LEU A 23 15.06 -23.55 10.13
N THR A 24 14.46 -24.67 10.54
CA THR A 24 13.56 -24.72 11.69
C THR A 24 14.29 -24.35 12.98
N GLU A 25 15.47 -24.91 13.21
CA GLU A 25 16.30 -24.60 14.39
C GLU A 25 16.76 -23.14 14.41
N GLU A 26 17.27 -22.63 13.29
CA GLU A 26 17.73 -21.24 13.20
C GLU A 26 16.57 -20.23 13.30
N SER A 27 15.37 -20.62 12.84
CA SER A 27 14.18 -19.77 12.88
C SER A 27 13.73 -19.43 14.31
N TRP A 28 14.09 -20.24 15.31
CA TRP A 28 13.82 -19.93 16.72
C TRP A 28 14.61 -18.71 17.22
N GLN A 29 15.68 -18.31 16.55
CA GLN A 29 16.43 -17.10 16.86
C GLN A 29 15.77 -15.83 16.29
N THR A 30 14.65 -15.97 15.56
CA THR A 30 13.91 -14.82 15.06
C THR A 30 13.41 -13.97 16.23
N PRO A 31 13.65 -12.64 16.21
CA PRO A 31 13.15 -11.74 17.24
C PRO A 31 11.64 -11.90 17.47
N TYR A 32 11.23 -11.90 18.74
CA TYR A 32 9.82 -12.06 19.15
C TYR A 32 9.15 -13.37 18.70
N SER A 33 9.91 -14.38 18.27
CA SER A 33 9.36 -15.69 17.97
C SER A 33 8.85 -16.37 19.25
N THR A 34 7.72 -17.06 19.10
CA THR A 34 7.08 -17.82 20.17
C THR A 34 6.86 -19.27 19.79
N ARG A 35 6.79 -19.54 18.48
CA ARG A 35 6.64 -20.86 17.92
C ARG A 35 7.22 -20.88 16.51
N VAL A 36 7.87 -21.97 16.16
CA VAL A 36 8.27 -22.29 14.79
C VAL A 36 7.61 -23.61 14.45
N ASP A 37 6.92 -23.69 13.32
CA ASP A 37 6.25 -24.90 12.84
C ASP A 37 6.80 -25.27 11.45
N SER A 38 7.15 -26.52 11.26
CA SER A 38 7.53 -27.08 9.97
C SER A 38 7.18 -28.57 9.93
N ILE A 39 7.40 -29.21 8.77
CA ILE A 39 7.25 -30.67 8.69
C ILE A 39 8.26 -31.40 9.57
N SER A 40 9.38 -30.78 9.96
CA SER A 40 10.40 -31.48 10.75
C SER A 40 10.00 -31.66 12.20
N ASN A 41 9.45 -30.62 12.83
CA ASN A 41 9.08 -30.62 14.24
C ASN A 41 7.61 -30.97 14.52
N TYR A 42 6.87 -31.40 13.49
CA TYR A 42 5.53 -31.92 13.68
C TYR A 42 5.56 -33.17 14.55
N GLN A 43 4.75 -33.23 15.62
CA GLN A 43 4.74 -34.37 16.51
C GLN A 43 4.02 -35.57 15.88
N ASN A 44 4.79 -36.59 15.52
CA ASN A 44 4.28 -37.86 15.08
C ASN A 44 4.09 -38.77 16.29
N THR A 45 2.83 -38.97 16.68
CA THR A 45 2.46 -39.85 17.80
C THR A 45 1.97 -41.17 17.25
N ARG A 46 2.67 -42.27 17.58
CA ARG A 46 2.26 -43.63 17.21
C ARG A 46 2.21 -44.53 18.44
N SER A 47 1.38 -45.58 18.35
CA SER A 47 1.38 -46.66 19.33
C SER A 47 2.23 -47.81 18.80
N GLU A 48 3.18 -48.27 19.59
CA GLU A 48 4.05 -49.39 19.28
C GLU A 48 3.95 -50.42 20.42
N ALA A 49 3.20 -51.50 20.19
CA ALA A 49 2.76 -52.43 21.22
C ALA A 49 2.01 -51.73 22.37
N ASP A 50 2.58 -51.70 23.57
CA ASP A 50 2.00 -51.05 24.76
C ASP A 50 2.57 -49.64 25.00
N ASP A 51 3.51 -49.18 24.17
CA ASP A 51 4.17 -47.88 24.31
C ASP A 51 3.56 -46.82 23.36
N LEU A 52 3.52 -45.58 23.84
CA LEU A 52 3.19 -44.40 23.04
C LEU A 52 4.49 -43.67 22.69
N VAL A 53 4.87 -43.71 21.42
CA VAL A 53 6.07 -43.00 20.92
C VAL A 53 5.64 -41.64 20.41
N VAL A 54 6.18 -40.59 21.02
CA VAL A 54 5.99 -39.19 20.60
C VAL A 54 7.35 -38.66 20.16
N GLU A 55 7.51 -38.44 18.87
CA GLU A 55 8.73 -37.88 18.31
C GLU A 55 8.44 -36.89 17.18
N ASN A 56 9.46 -36.14 16.80
CA ASN A 56 9.40 -35.28 15.63
C ASN A 56 9.27 -36.15 14.37
N LEU A 57 8.43 -35.70 13.42
CA LEU A 57 8.17 -36.41 12.18
C LEU A 57 9.45 -36.60 11.36
N ILE A 58 10.40 -35.66 11.46
CA ILE A 58 11.73 -35.77 10.87
C ILE A 58 12.77 -35.53 11.96
N ARG A 59 13.76 -36.41 12.02
CA ARG A 59 14.94 -36.26 12.87
C ARG A 59 16.16 -36.85 12.16
N ASN A 60 17.22 -36.07 12.01
CA ASN A 60 18.44 -36.46 11.31
C ASN A 60 18.16 -36.96 9.90
N ALA A 61 17.60 -36.12 9.04
CA ALA A 61 17.14 -36.52 7.71
C ALA A 61 18.22 -37.16 6.80
N THR A 62 19.51 -36.94 7.10
CA THR A 62 20.65 -37.57 6.42
C THR A 62 20.69 -39.09 6.60
N ASP A 63 20.11 -39.60 7.68
CA ASP A 63 20.19 -41.01 8.07
C ASP A 63 19.07 -41.85 7.43
N PHE A 64 18.05 -41.21 6.84
CA PHE A 64 16.91 -41.90 6.25
C PHE A 64 17.30 -42.69 5.00
N SER A 65 16.81 -43.93 4.92
CA SER A 65 16.82 -44.76 3.72
C SER A 65 15.81 -44.25 2.68
N ASP A 66 15.96 -44.70 1.44
CA ASP A 66 15.04 -44.29 0.36
C ASP A 66 13.60 -44.77 0.64
N GLN A 67 13.42 -45.90 1.34
CA GLN A 67 12.10 -46.39 1.75
C GLN A 67 11.48 -45.51 2.83
N GLU A 68 12.25 -45.11 3.85
CA GLU A 68 11.77 -44.21 4.91
C GLU A 68 11.34 -42.84 4.37
N LEU A 69 12.03 -42.34 3.33
CA LEU A 69 11.63 -41.10 2.65
C LEU A 69 10.29 -41.23 1.92
N MET A 70 10.01 -42.39 1.31
CA MET A 70 8.72 -42.67 0.68
C MET A 70 7.60 -42.77 1.71
N ASP A 71 7.83 -43.49 2.81
CA ASP A 71 6.85 -43.66 3.89
C ASP A 71 6.56 -42.31 4.59
N LEU A 72 7.59 -41.49 4.79
CA LEU A 72 7.48 -40.13 5.30
C LEU A 72 6.62 -39.25 4.37
N ARG A 73 6.85 -39.34 3.06
CA ARG A 73 6.06 -38.61 2.06
C ARG A 73 4.59 -38.96 2.15
N GLU A 74 4.25 -40.25 2.19
CA GLU A 74 2.86 -40.68 2.33
C GLU A 74 2.25 -40.20 3.65
N THR A 75 2.99 -40.30 4.75
CA THR A 75 2.53 -39.86 6.07
C THR A 75 2.27 -38.35 6.09
N ALA A 76 3.23 -37.54 5.63
CA ALA A 76 3.12 -36.09 5.63
C ALA A 76 2.00 -35.58 4.72
N LEU A 77 1.84 -36.18 3.53
CA LEU A 77 0.78 -35.82 2.58
C LEU A 77 -0.60 -36.33 3.01
N GLY A 78 -0.67 -37.37 3.84
CA GLY A 78 -1.91 -37.89 4.42
C GLY A 78 -2.46 -37.06 5.59
N LEU A 79 -1.64 -36.20 6.21
CA LEU A 79 -2.03 -35.40 7.36
C LEU A 79 -2.62 -34.04 6.93
N PRO A 80 -3.91 -33.75 7.19
CA PRO A 80 -4.53 -32.47 6.81
C PRO A 80 -3.88 -31.25 7.48
N ALA A 81 -3.22 -31.44 8.62
CA ALA A 81 -2.49 -30.39 9.32
C ALA A 81 -1.19 -29.97 8.60
N LEU A 82 -0.65 -30.84 7.73
CA LEU A 82 0.58 -30.62 6.98
C LEU A 82 0.30 -30.38 5.50
N ALA A 83 -0.49 -31.23 4.86
CA ALA A 83 -0.79 -31.20 3.44
C ALA A 83 -1.54 -29.92 3.05
N GLY A 84 -0.98 -29.19 2.09
CA GLY A 84 -1.44 -27.88 1.65
C GLY A 84 -1.06 -26.74 2.60
N ARG A 85 -0.63 -27.00 3.83
CA ARG A 85 -0.21 -25.94 4.79
C ARG A 85 1.32 -25.80 4.87
N LEU A 86 1.99 -26.86 5.32
CA LEU A 86 3.45 -26.90 5.52
C LEU A 86 4.17 -27.68 4.41
N VAL A 87 3.44 -28.46 3.62
CA VAL A 87 3.96 -29.12 2.41
C VAL A 87 2.87 -29.12 1.34
N SER A 88 3.23 -28.86 0.08
CA SER A 88 2.26 -28.89 -1.01
C SER A 88 1.68 -30.29 -1.21
N HIS A 89 0.47 -30.39 -1.77
CA HIS A 89 -0.16 -31.69 -2.02
C HIS A 89 0.64 -32.59 -2.98
N GLN A 90 1.52 -32.03 -3.81
CA GLN A 90 2.39 -32.80 -4.70
C GLN A 90 3.73 -33.16 -4.05
N GLY A 91 4.10 -32.52 -2.93
CA GLY A 91 5.38 -32.75 -2.24
C GLY A 91 6.56 -31.99 -2.84
N HIS A 92 6.33 -30.92 -3.60
CA HIS A 92 7.36 -30.11 -4.29
C HIS A 92 7.68 -28.77 -3.63
N VAL A 93 6.91 -28.36 -2.61
CA VAL A 93 7.14 -27.12 -1.84
C VAL A 93 6.94 -27.42 -0.36
N ALA A 94 7.79 -26.85 0.50
CA ALA A 94 7.65 -26.92 1.95
C ALA A 94 7.63 -25.52 2.57
N ALA A 95 7.08 -25.39 3.77
CA ALA A 95 7.08 -24.14 4.52
C ALA A 95 7.59 -24.32 5.94
N VAL A 96 8.29 -23.28 6.42
CA VAL A 96 8.65 -23.07 7.83
C VAL A 96 7.92 -21.83 8.30
N GLU A 97 6.91 -22.01 9.14
CA GLU A 97 6.11 -20.96 9.75
C GLU A 97 6.75 -20.48 11.04
N ILE A 98 6.72 -19.16 11.27
CA ILE A 98 7.22 -18.54 12.49
C ILE A 98 6.10 -17.69 13.05
N LEU A 99 5.62 -18.04 14.24
CA LEU A 99 4.67 -17.26 14.99
C LEU A 99 5.43 -16.24 15.85
N VAL A 100 5.19 -14.97 15.57
CA VAL A 100 5.79 -13.86 16.30
C VAL A 100 4.71 -13.10 17.07
N ILE A 101 5.01 -12.73 18.32
CA ILE A 101 4.17 -11.84 19.12
C ILE A 101 4.90 -10.51 19.27
N LYS A 102 4.52 -9.54 18.42
CA LYS A 102 5.13 -8.22 18.41
C LYS A 102 4.65 -7.39 19.61
N PRO A 103 5.53 -6.62 20.28
CA PRO A 103 5.10 -5.64 21.27
C PRO A 103 4.12 -4.63 20.65
N GLU A 104 3.05 -4.30 21.38
CA GLU A 104 2.06 -3.33 20.93
C GLU A 104 2.72 -1.97 20.67
N GLY A 105 2.41 -1.34 19.53
CA GLY A 105 2.93 -0.03 19.14
C GLY A 105 4.41 0.00 18.74
N SER A 106 5.12 -1.13 18.68
CA SER A 106 6.52 -1.15 18.24
C SER A 106 6.64 -0.88 16.74
N LEU A 107 7.34 0.20 16.39
CA LEU A 107 7.70 0.54 15.01
C LEU A 107 8.92 -0.26 14.52
N GLU A 108 9.73 -0.81 15.44
CA GLU A 108 10.98 -1.50 15.13
C GLU A 108 10.81 -3.00 14.92
N ALA A 109 9.77 -3.61 15.53
CA ALA A 109 9.58 -5.06 15.49
C ALA A 109 9.45 -5.61 14.06
N VAL A 110 8.71 -4.93 13.18
CA VAL A 110 8.53 -5.38 11.78
C VAL A 110 9.84 -5.31 10.99
N PRO A 111 10.59 -4.18 10.99
CA PRO A 111 11.93 -4.12 10.40
C PRO A 111 12.89 -5.18 10.98
N GLU A 112 12.99 -5.31 12.29
CA GLU A 112 13.94 -6.19 12.97
C GLU A 112 13.74 -7.67 12.56
N ILE A 113 12.50 -8.15 12.61
CA ILE A 113 12.14 -9.50 12.17
C ILE A 113 12.42 -9.68 10.67
N THR A 114 12.11 -8.67 9.85
CA THR A 114 12.28 -8.77 8.40
C THR A 114 13.75 -8.81 8.01
N PHE A 115 14.61 -8.01 8.65
CA PHE A 115 16.05 -8.03 8.43
C PHE A 115 16.66 -9.35 8.86
N PHE A 116 16.28 -9.87 10.03
CA PHE A 116 16.71 -11.19 10.47
C PHE A 116 16.27 -12.28 9.48
N ALA A 117 15.01 -12.25 9.02
CA ALA A 117 14.51 -13.25 8.08
C ALA A 117 15.21 -13.19 6.71
N ARG A 118 15.55 -11.98 6.23
CA ARG A 118 16.33 -11.79 5.00
C ARG A 118 17.76 -12.32 5.15
N ASP A 119 18.43 -12.02 6.26
CA ASP A 119 19.76 -12.57 6.56
C ASP A 119 19.74 -14.10 6.64
N LEU A 120 18.78 -14.67 7.38
CA LEU A 120 18.62 -16.11 7.50
C LEU A 120 18.35 -16.77 6.15
N ARG A 121 17.56 -16.14 5.27
CA ARG A 121 17.35 -16.59 3.89
C ARG A 121 18.68 -16.65 3.13
N GLU A 122 19.50 -15.61 3.18
CA GLU A 122 20.79 -15.60 2.46
C GLU A 122 21.73 -16.70 2.98
N ARG A 123 21.86 -16.85 4.31
CA ARG A 123 22.64 -17.93 4.94
C ARG A 123 22.13 -19.31 4.54
N PHE A 124 20.81 -19.47 4.43
CA PHE A 124 20.19 -20.71 3.97
C PHE A 124 20.58 -21.03 2.52
N ILE A 125 20.42 -20.07 1.61
CA ILE A 125 20.71 -20.25 0.18
C ILE A 125 22.20 -20.55 -0.04
N GLU A 126 23.09 -19.93 0.73
CA GLU A 126 24.53 -20.23 0.68
C GLU A 126 24.83 -21.68 1.11
N LYS A 127 24.16 -22.17 2.16
CA LYS A 127 24.34 -23.53 2.67
C LYS A 127 23.67 -24.60 1.80
N PHE A 128 22.52 -24.29 1.20
CA PHE A 128 21.71 -25.21 0.41
C PHE A 128 21.37 -24.64 -0.98
N PRO A 129 22.34 -24.50 -1.91
CA PRO A 129 22.18 -23.78 -3.19
C PRO A 129 21.16 -24.40 -4.19
N GLY A 130 20.71 -25.63 -3.91
CA GLY A 130 19.69 -26.35 -4.68
C GLY A 130 18.25 -26.02 -4.30
N ILE A 131 18.04 -25.18 -3.28
CA ILE A 131 16.72 -24.88 -2.72
C ILE A 131 16.52 -23.36 -2.74
N ASP A 132 15.54 -22.91 -3.51
CA ASP A 132 15.16 -21.50 -3.53
C ASP A 132 14.23 -21.20 -2.33
N VAL A 133 14.29 -19.98 -1.80
CA VAL A 133 13.54 -19.61 -0.60
C VAL A 133 12.82 -18.28 -0.80
N TYR A 134 11.49 -18.31 -0.62
CA TYR A 134 10.64 -17.13 -0.63
C TYR A 134 10.26 -16.73 0.80
N LEU A 135 10.18 -15.42 1.03
CA LEU A 135 9.70 -14.86 2.29
C LEU A 135 8.24 -14.46 2.12
N ASN A 136 7.38 -14.95 3.01
CA ASN A 136 5.96 -14.63 2.98
C ASN A 136 5.37 -14.50 4.39
N GLY A 137 4.10 -14.13 4.48
CA GLY A 137 3.35 -13.92 5.71
C GLY A 137 3.25 -12.45 6.10
N SER A 138 2.52 -12.17 7.18
CA SER A 138 2.14 -10.81 7.56
C SER A 138 3.31 -9.86 7.80
N VAL A 139 4.46 -10.34 8.30
CA VAL A 139 5.61 -9.48 8.60
C VAL A 139 6.32 -8.96 7.34
N PRO A 140 6.81 -9.81 6.41
CA PRO A 140 7.37 -9.33 5.14
C PRO A 140 6.39 -8.49 4.33
N ILE A 141 5.09 -8.83 4.35
CA ILE A 141 4.04 -8.05 3.69
C ILE A 141 3.93 -6.66 4.32
N ASN A 142 3.82 -6.56 5.64
CA ASN A 142 3.78 -5.27 6.33
C ASN A 142 5.05 -4.45 6.07
N MET A 143 6.22 -5.08 6.02
CA MET A 143 7.46 -4.38 5.67
C MET A 143 7.41 -3.83 4.24
N ALA A 144 6.86 -4.57 3.28
CA ALA A 144 6.70 -4.06 1.92
C ALA A 144 5.78 -2.84 1.85
N PHE A 145 4.71 -2.81 2.65
CA PHE A 145 3.84 -1.63 2.80
C PHE A 145 4.51 -0.43 3.49
N VAL A 146 5.69 -0.60 4.08
CA VAL A 146 6.52 0.49 4.60
C VAL A 146 7.60 0.87 3.58
N GLU A 147 8.35 -0.10 3.07
CA GLU A 147 9.50 0.14 2.18
C GLU A 147 9.09 0.74 0.83
N ILE A 148 8.02 0.22 0.21
CA ILE A 148 7.61 0.62 -1.14
C ILE A 148 7.12 2.09 -1.13
N PRO A 149 6.15 2.49 -0.30
CA PRO A 149 5.74 3.90 -0.24
C PRO A 149 6.89 4.82 0.18
N THR A 150 7.76 4.39 1.10
CA THR A 150 8.93 5.19 1.49
C THR A 150 9.86 5.45 0.30
N ASN A 151 10.11 4.43 -0.54
CA ASN A 151 10.91 4.58 -1.75
C ASN A 151 10.23 5.53 -2.77
N ASP A 152 8.91 5.39 -2.94
CA ASP A 152 8.12 6.26 -3.81
C ASP A 152 8.18 7.72 -3.33
N VAL A 153 8.06 7.99 -2.03
CA VAL A 153 8.20 9.34 -1.48
C VAL A 153 9.59 9.90 -1.76
N MET A 154 10.65 9.11 -1.57
CA MET A 154 12.03 9.56 -1.77
C MET A 154 12.37 9.84 -3.25
N THR A 155 11.65 9.22 -4.19
CA THR A 155 11.91 9.35 -5.64
C THR A 155 10.91 10.26 -6.35
N LEU A 156 9.61 10.02 -6.16
CA LEU A 156 8.53 10.70 -6.86
C LEU A 156 8.29 12.11 -6.32
N VAL A 157 8.40 12.37 -5.02
CA VAL A 157 8.16 13.71 -4.48
C VAL A 157 9.19 14.72 -5.00
N PRO A 158 10.51 14.46 -4.96
CA PRO A 158 11.49 15.37 -5.57
C PRO A 158 11.25 15.58 -7.07
N LEU A 159 10.93 14.51 -7.80
CA LEU A 159 10.64 14.57 -9.23
C LEU A 159 9.40 15.44 -9.51
N MET A 160 8.34 15.27 -8.73
CA MET A 160 7.13 16.08 -8.80
C MET A 160 7.43 17.57 -8.55
N PHE A 161 8.21 17.90 -7.51
CA PHE A 161 8.64 19.28 -7.25
C PHE A 161 9.44 19.87 -8.42
N LEU A 162 10.32 19.07 -9.03
CA LEU A 162 11.06 19.48 -10.22
C LEU A 162 10.12 19.79 -11.39
N PHE A 163 9.17 18.90 -11.68
CA PHE A 163 8.18 19.12 -12.75
C PHE A 163 7.34 20.37 -12.50
N ILE A 164 6.90 20.60 -11.26
CA ILE A 164 6.14 21.80 -10.90
C ILE A 164 6.99 23.04 -11.06
N LEU A 165 8.25 23.02 -10.61
CA LEU A 165 9.16 24.15 -10.77
C LEU A 165 9.36 24.47 -12.26
N LEU A 166 9.49 23.45 -13.11
CA LEU A 166 9.59 23.62 -14.56
C LEU A 166 8.30 24.20 -15.17
N ILE A 167 7.14 23.59 -14.91
CA ILE A 167 5.85 24.06 -15.42
C ILE A 167 5.56 25.47 -14.95
N LEU A 168 5.77 25.75 -13.66
CA LEU A 168 5.55 27.05 -13.08
C LEU A 168 6.54 28.08 -13.62
N GLY A 169 7.80 27.71 -13.78
CA GLY A 169 8.83 28.53 -14.44
C GLY A 169 8.45 28.88 -15.87
N ILE A 170 7.89 27.93 -16.63
CA ILE A 170 7.43 28.14 -18.02
C ILE A 170 6.15 29.00 -18.07
N SER A 171 5.16 28.69 -17.23
CA SER A 171 3.87 29.40 -17.20
C SER A 171 4.01 30.81 -16.66
N LEU A 172 4.73 30.97 -15.55
CA LEU A 172 4.97 32.27 -14.95
C LEU A 172 6.16 33.00 -15.54
N ARG A 173 7.06 32.41 -16.34
CA ARG A 173 8.24 33.10 -16.92
C ARG A 173 8.89 34.10 -15.95
N SER A 174 9.00 33.73 -14.68
CA SER A 174 9.35 34.64 -13.58
C SER A 174 9.88 33.83 -12.41
N LEU A 175 11.19 33.83 -12.24
CA LEU A 175 11.83 33.16 -11.11
C LEU A 175 11.29 33.66 -9.75
N PRO A 176 11.06 34.98 -9.53
CA PRO A 176 10.48 35.43 -8.27
C PRO A 176 9.04 34.95 -8.04
N GLY A 177 8.21 34.90 -9.08
CA GLY A 177 6.84 34.35 -8.98
C GLY A 177 6.84 32.85 -8.71
N THR A 178 7.78 32.11 -9.32
CA THR A 178 7.98 30.68 -9.08
C THR A 178 8.38 30.42 -7.62
N ILE A 179 9.38 31.15 -7.10
CA ILE A 179 9.82 31.02 -5.70
C ILE A 179 8.68 31.35 -4.74
N ALA A 180 7.95 32.44 -4.97
CA ALA A 180 6.85 32.84 -4.08
C ALA A 180 5.73 31.78 -4.02
N THR A 181 5.40 31.17 -5.15
CA THR A 181 4.43 30.07 -5.21
C THR A 181 4.94 28.81 -4.52
N LEU A 182 6.22 28.44 -4.71
CA LEU A 182 6.83 27.30 -4.02
C LEU A 182 6.81 27.49 -2.50
N SER A 183 7.07 28.71 -2.01
CA SER A 183 6.96 29.01 -0.58
C SER A 183 5.54 28.81 -0.06
N VAL A 184 4.50 29.24 -0.80
CA VAL A 184 3.10 28.98 -0.43
C VAL A 184 2.82 27.48 -0.36
N ILE A 185 3.25 26.71 -1.35
CA ILE A 185 3.05 25.25 -1.39
C ILE A 185 3.67 24.59 -0.16
N ILE A 186 4.96 24.86 0.11
CA ILE A 186 5.69 24.28 1.23
C ILE A 186 5.02 24.64 2.55
N MET A 187 4.64 25.90 2.75
CA MET A 187 3.98 26.34 3.98
C MET A 187 2.59 25.70 4.15
N SER A 188 1.83 25.51 3.06
CA SER A 188 0.49 24.91 3.11
C SER A 188 0.57 23.43 3.48
N VAL A 189 1.48 22.69 2.84
CA VAL A 189 1.74 21.27 3.15
C VAL A 189 2.27 21.13 4.58
N ALA A 190 3.24 21.96 4.98
CA ALA A 190 3.79 21.95 6.33
C ALA A 190 2.73 22.25 7.40
N THR A 191 1.78 23.15 7.10
CA THR A 191 0.66 23.45 8.00
C THR A 191 -0.27 22.26 8.15
N ALA A 192 -0.68 21.63 7.05
CA ALA A 192 -1.57 20.48 7.07
C ALA A 192 -0.94 19.26 7.78
N MET A 193 0.28 18.90 7.36
CA MET A 193 1.03 17.78 7.94
C MET A 193 1.42 18.06 9.40
N GLY A 194 1.85 19.29 9.70
CA GLY A 194 2.22 19.69 11.05
C GLY A 194 1.05 19.63 12.03
N LEU A 195 -0.14 20.07 11.60
CA LEU A 195 -1.36 19.96 12.42
C LEU A 195 -1.81 18.51 12.58
N ALA A 196 -1.70 17.68 11.53
CA ALA A 196 -2.02 16.26 11.61
C ALA A 196 -1.10 15.54 12.60
N GLY A 197 0.22 15.76 12.50
CA GLY A 197 1.19 15.21 13.43
C GLY A 197 1.00 15.74 14.85
N TRP A 198 0.69 17.02 15.02
CA TRP A 198 0.38 17.61 16.33
C TRP A 198 -0.87 17.02 16.98
N ALA A 199 -1.87 16.65 16.17
CA ALA A 199 -3.06 15.93 16.63
C ALA A 199 -2.81 14.44 16.94
N GLY A 200 -1.57 13.95 16.77
CA GLY A 200 -1.20 12.56 17.00
C GLY A 200 -1.67 11.61 15.89
N ALA A 201 -1.96 12.13 14.70
CA ALA A 201 -2.39 11.29 13.58
C ALA A 201 -1.23 10.39 13.11
N ILE A 202 -1.51 9.10 13.02
CA ILE A 202 -0.60 8.13 12.40
C ILE A 202 -0.84 8.19 10.89
N LEU A 203 0.15 8.68 10.15
CA LEU A 203 0.06 8.74 8.69
C LEU A 203 0.00 7.32 8.12
N MET A 204 -0.97 7.12 7.23
CA MET A 204 -1.18 5.90 6.47
C MET A 204 -0.86 6.16 5.00
N PRO A 205 -0.50 5.15 4.19
CA PRO A 205 -0.15 5.34 2.78
C PRO A 205 -1.22 6.10 1.98
N SER A 206 -2.50 5.88 2.28
CA SER A 206 -3.60 6.62 1.66
C SER A 206 -3.58 8.12 1.97
N SER A 207 -3.18 8.50 3.19
CA SER A 207 -3.14 9.90 3.65
C SER A 207 -1.96 10.69 3.09
N GLU A 208 -0.90 10.02 2.62
CA GLU A 208 0.26 10.68 1.99
C GLU A 208 -0.12 11.40 0.68
N THR A 209 -1.15 10.92 0.00
CA THR A 209 -1.69 11.54 -1.23
C THR A 209 -2.17 12.98 -0.98
N ALA A 210 -2.46 13.36 0.27
CA ALA A 210 -2.81 14.72 0.65
C ALA A 210 -1.77 15.75 0.19
N ILE A 211 -0.47 15.41 0.25
CA ILE A 211 0.62 16.30 -0.12
C ILE A 211 0.46 16.77 -1.58
N VAL A 212 0.20 15.83 -2.49
CA VAL A 212 0.05 16.08 -3.93
C VAL A 212 -1.20 16.92 -4.21
N ILE A 213 -2.30 16.63 -3.52
CA ILE A 213 -3.58 17.35 -3.67
C ILE A 213 -3.43 18.81 -3.22
N ILE A 214 -2.92 19.04 -2.00
CA ILE A 214 -2.72 20.39 -1.44
C ILE A 214 -1.80 21.21 -2.33
N LEU A 215 -0.73 20.58 -2.81
CA LEU A 215 0.22 21.20 -3.72
C LEU A 215 -0.46 21.65 -5.03
N THR A 216 -1.34 20.84 -5.60
CA THR A 216 -2.00 21.14 -6.88
C THR A 216 -2.94 22.34 -6.74
N LEU A 217 -3.70 22.41 -5.65
CA LEU A 217 -4.55 23.57 -5.35
C LEU A 217 -3.73 24.84 -5.06
N SER A 218 -2.65 24.70 -4.29
CA SER A 218 -1.76 25.83 -3.97
C SER A 218 -1.13 26.45 -5.24
N VAL A 219 -0.76 25.62 -6.21
CA VAL A 219 -0.30 26.07 -7.54
C VAL A 219 -1.41 26.84 -8.26
N ALA A 220 -2.62 26.28 -8.34
CA ALA A 220 -3.73 26.91 -9.05
C ALA A 220 -4.02 28.32 -8.51
N HIS A 221 -4.17 28.47 -7.19
CA HIS A 221 -4.47 29.74 -6.53
C HIS A 221 -3.40 30.79 -6.83
N SER A 222 -2.13 30.40 -6.66
CA SER A 222 -0.99 31.29 -6.87
C SER A 222 -0.87 31.70 -8.34
N VAL A 223 -1.08 30.77 -9.28
CA VAL A 223 -1.04 31.05 -10.71
C VAL A 223 -2.17 31.99 -11.12
N HIS A 224 -3.40 31.81 -10.63
CA HIS A 224 -4.52 32.71 -10.94
C HIS A 224 -4.25 34.16 -10.50
N ILE A 225 -3.74 34.34 -9.28
CA ILE A 225 -3.40 35.66 -8.74
C ILE A 225 -2.23 36.28 -9.52
N LEU A 226 -1.14 35.53 -9.72
CA LEU A 226 0.06 36.04 -10.41
C LEU A 226 -0.18 36.30 -11.91
N ALA A 227 -0.96 35.45 -12.58
CA ALA A 227 -1.33 35.66 -13.98
C ALA A 227 -2.20 36.92 -14.12
N SER A 228 -3.17 37.12 -13.22
CA SER A 228 -4.02 38.32 -13.21
C SER A 228 -3.20 39.59 -12.94
N MET A 229 -2.27 39.55 -11.99
CA MET A 229 -1.35 40.66 -11.72
C MET A 229 -0.55 41.00 -12.99
N ARG A 230 -0.04 39.99 -13.69
CA ARG A 230 0.76 40.20 -14.91
C ARG A 230 -0.06 40.73 -16.07
N LEU A 231 -1.29 40.29 -16.25
CA LEU A 231 -2.22 40.84 -17.24
C LEU A 231 -2.49 42.33 -16.97
N ASN A 232 -2.74 42.68 -15.70
CA ASN A 232 -2.91 44.08 -15.28
C ASN A 232 -1.65 44.93 -15.51
N MET A 233 -0.46 44.39 -15.23
CA MET A 233 0.80 45.07 -15.55
C MET A 233 1.03 45.23 -17.05
N GLN A 234 0.63 44.26 -17.88
CA GLN A 234 0.69 44.36 -19.34
C GLN A 234 -0.26 45.42 -19.89
N ALA A 235 -1.40 45.62 -19.21
CA ALA A 235 -2.36 46.68 -19.49
C ALA A 235 -1.88 48.07 -19.01
N GLY A 236 -0.70 48.18 -18.41
CA GLY A 236 -0.06 49.45 -18.05
C GLY A 236 -0.14 49.82 -16.57
N LEU A 237 -0.73 48.98 -15.71
CA LEU A 237 -0.72 49.23 -14.26
C LEU A 237 0.67 48.99 -13.66
N GLU A 238 1.04 49.82 -12.68
CA GLU A 238 2.20 49.55 -11.85
C GLU A 238 2.00 48.28 -11.01
N LYS A 239 3.09 47.66 -10.55
CA LYS A 239 3.10 46.33 -9.90
C LYS A 239 2.12 46.23 -8.72
N ASN A 240 2.17 47.19 -7.79
CA ASN A 240 1.36 47.12 -6.57
C ASN A 240 -0.14 47.35 -6.86
N PRO A 241 -0.54 48.38 -7.63
CA PRO A 241 -1.93 48.49 -8.09
C PRO A 241 -2.42 47.26 -8.86
N ALA A 242 -1.59 46.68 -9.73
CA ALA A 242 -1.92 45.47 -10.48
C ALA A 242 -2.13 44.26 -9.57
N LEU A 243 -1.36 44.14 -8.47
CA LEU A 243 -1.50 43.09 -7.47
C LEU A 243 -2.77 43.25 -6.64
N VAL A 244 -3.10 44.47 -6.23
CA VAL A 244 -4.35 44.77 -5.52
C VAL A 244 -5.55 44.42 -6.40
N GLU A 245 -5.51 44.79 -7.69
CA GLU A 245 -6.58 44.45 -8.63
C GLU A 245 -6.67 42.94 -8.87
N ALA A 246 -5.53 42.25 -8.97
CA ALA A 246 -5.50 40.79 -9.08
C ALA A 246 -6.15 40.11 -7.87
N LEU A 247 -5.89 40.58 -6.66
CA LEU A 247 -6.56 40.09 -5.46
C LEU A 247 -8.05 40.39 -5.51
N ARG A 248 -8.47 41.61 -5.89
CA ARG A 248 -9.90 41.97 -6.00
C ARG A 248 -10.66 41.01 -6.92
N ILE A 249 -10.07 40.65 -8.06
CA ILE A 249 -10.69 39.76 -9.05
C ILE A 249 -10.73 38.31 -8.56
N ASN A 250 -9.65 37.83 -7.93
CA ASN A 250 -9.49 36.40 -7.62
C ASN A 250 -9.91 36.01 -6.20
N MET A 251 -10.09 36.96 -5.27
CA MET A 251 -10.41 36.66 -3.86
C MET A 251 -11.65 35.78 -3.72
N SER A 252 -12.77 36.20 -4.33
CA SER A 252 -14.05 35.47 -4.19
C SER A 252 -14.02 34.13 -4.93
N PRO A 253 -13.57 34.04 -6.21
CA PRO A 253 -13.44 32.76 -6.90
C PRO A 253 -12.57 31.76 -6.15
N VAL A 254 -11.37 32.17 -5.70
CA VAL A 254 -10.41 31.28 -5.01
C VAL A 254 -10.93 30.86 -3.63
N PHE A 255 -11.65 31.75 -2.92
CA PHE A 255 -12.31 31.38 -1.66
C PHE A 255 -13.38 30.30 -1.87
N ILE A 256 -14.28 30.51 -2.83
CA ILE A 256 -15.39 29.57 -3.09
C ILE A 256 -14.84 28.21 -3.53
N THR A 257 -13.85 28.16 -4.42
CA THR A 257 -13.23 26.89 -4.84
C THR A 257 -12.53 26.18 -3.68
N SER A 258 -11.90 26.92 -2.78
CA SER A 258 -11.24 26.33 -1.60
C SER A 258 -12.24 25.75 -0.61
N VAL A 259 -13.31 26.49 -0.30
CA VAL A 259 -14.36 26.03 0.61
C VAL A 259 -15.10 24.82 0.03
N THR A 260 -15.48 24.87 -1.24
CA THR A 260 -16.16 23.74 -1.90
C THR A 260 -15.27 22.50 -1.95
N THR A 261 -13.96 22.66 -2.22
CA THR A 261 -13.01 21.54 -2.16
C THR A 261 -12.88 21.00 -0.74
N ALA A 262 -12.73 21.86 0.26
CA ALA A 262 -12.65 21.45 1.65
C ALA A 262 -13.91 20.67 2.09
N ILE A 263 -15.10 21.15 1.73
CA ILE A 263 -16.36 20.42 1.99
C ILE A 263 -16.35 19.05 1.30
N GLY A 264 -15.94 18.98 0.03
CA GLY A 264 -15.84 17.72 -0.71
C GLY A 264 -14.93 16.69 -0.04
N PHE A 265 -13.76 17.12 0.46
CA PHE A 265 -12.86 16.24 1.20
C PHE A 265 -13.36 15.91 2.61
N LEU A 266 -14.04 16.83 3.28
CA LEU A 266 -14.67 16.56 4.58
C LEU A 266 -15.79 15.53 4.48
N CYS A 267 -16.42 15.35 3.32
CA CYS A 267 -17.36 14.25 3.10
C CYS A 267 -16.70 12.86 3.21
N MET A 268 -15.37 12.75 3.11
CA MET A 268 -14.67 11.48 3.37
C MET A 268 -14.78 11.04 4.83
N ASN A 269 -15.21 11.91 5.76
CA ASN A 269 -15.54 11.52 7.13
C ASN A 269 -16.75 10.57 7.21
N PHE A 270 -17.54 10.43 6.14
CA PHE A 270 -18.61 9.42 6.04
C PHE A 270 -18.12 8.04 5.58
N SER A 271 -16.83 7.89 5.27
CA SER A 271 -16.23 6.59 4.89
C SER A 271 -16.07 5.69 6.11
N ASP A 272 -16.41 4.41 6.00
CA ASP A 272 -16.17 3.41 7.07
C ASP A 272 -14.67 3.11 7.26
N ALA A 273 -13.83 3.44 6.28
CA ALA A 273 -12.39 3.29 6.37
C ALA A 273 -11.73 4.54 6.98
N PRO A 274 -11.16 4.45 8.21
CA PRO A 274 -10.45 5.55 8.88
C PRO A 274 -9.34 6.23 8.05
N PRO A 275 -8.55 5.51 7.21
CA PRO A 275 -7.51 6.14 6.40
C PRO A 275 -8.02 7.23 5.46
N PHE A 276 -9.26 7.11 4.97
CA PHE A 276 -9.88 8.10 4.09
C PHE A 276 -10.45 9.31 4.86
N GLN A 277 -10.93 9.10 6.09
CA GLN A 277 -11.35 10.18 6.96
C GLN A 277 -10.15 11.10 7.28
N LEU A 278 -9.00 10.50 7.62
CA LEU A 278 -7.77 11.25 7.88
C LEU A 278 -7.30 12.03 6.65
N LEU A 279 -7.25 11.40 5.47
CA LEU A 279 -6.93 12.06 4.20
C LEU A 279 -7.81 13.29 3.96
N GLY A 280 -9.13 13.14 4.12
CA GLY A 280 -10.10 14.21 3.93
C GLY A 280 -9.85 15.41 4.84
N ASN A 281 -9.60 15.16 6.13
CA ASN A 281 -9.34 16.20 7.11
C ASN A 281 -8.03 16.95 6.84
N ILE A 282 -6.96 16.22 6.50
CA ILE A 282 -5.66 16.81 6.15
C ILE A 282 -5.80 17.73 4.93
N VAL A 283 -6.44 17.24 3.87
CA VAL A 283 -6.61 18.03 2.64
C VAL A 283 -7.46 19.26 2.91
N ALA A 284 -8.56 19.15 3.66
CA ALA A 284 -9.41 20.29 3.99
C ALA A 284 -8.61 21.39 4.71
N VAL A 285 -7.80 21.04 5.70
CA VAL A 285 -6.91 21.98 6.40
C VAL A 285 -5.88 22.59 5.43
N GLY A 286 -5.21 21.76 4.63
CA GLY A 286 -4.18 22.22 3.70
C GLY A 286 -4.70 23.14 2.61
N VAL A 287 -5.89 22.90 2.09
CA VAL A 287 -6.53 23.76 1.08
C VAL A 287 -6.95 25.10 1.67
N MET A 288 -7.46 25.13 2.90
CA MET A 288 -7.78 26.38 3.59
C MET A 288 -6.52 27.17 3.96
N ALA A 289 -5.45 26.49 4.36
CA ALA A 289 -4.14 27.10 4.56
C ALA A 289 -3.58 27.68 3.25
N ALA A 290 -3.69 26.93 2.14
CA ALA A 290 -3.27 27.39 0.81
C ALA A 290 -4.02 28.65 0.38
N PHE A 291 -5.34 28.69 0.54
CA PHE A 291 -6.13 29.89 0.32
C PHE A 291 -5.60 31.08 1.13
N PHE A 292 -5.48 30.90 2.45
CA PHE A 292 -5.03 31.96 3.34
C PHE A 292 -3.65 32.49 2.95
N LEU A 293 -2.69 31.60 2.67
CA LEU A 293 -1.34 31.97 2.24
C LEU A 293 -1.32 32.61 0.86
N SER A 294 -2.14 32.16 -0.09
CA SER A 294 -2.25 32.75 -1.42
C SER A 294 -2.80 34.18 -1.41
N VAL A 295 -3.68 34.53 -0.46
CA VAL A 295 -4.26 35.89 -0.39
C VAL A 295 -3.53 36.82 0.58
N THR A 296 -2.66 36.30 1.44
CA THR A 296 -1.89 37.08 2.42
C THR A 296 -0.39 37.05 2.15
N PHE A 297 0.24 35.89 2.29
CA PHE A 297 1.68 35.72 2.19
C PHE A 297 2.21 35.92 0.76
N LEU A 298 1.55 35.32 -0.23
CA LEU A 298 1.93 35.44 -1.64
C LEU A 298 2.00 36.91 -2.12
N PRO A 299 0.93 37.73 -1.97
CA PRO A 299 1.01 39.12 -2.40
C PRO A 299 2.04 39.92 -1.59
N ALA A 300 2.18 39.68 -0.29
CA ALA A 300 3.20 40.36 0.51
C ALA A 300 4.63 40.08 0.00
N LEU A 301 4.93 38.83 -0.34
CA LEU A 301 6.23 38.44 -0.86
C LEU A 301 6.49 39.02 -2.27
N VAL A 302 5.48 38.94 -3.15
CA VAL A 302 5.57 39.43 -4.54
C VAL A 302 5.65 40.96 -4.61
N ALA A 303 5.03 41.67 -3.66
CA ALA A 303 5.12 43.12 -3.54
C ALA A 303 6.56 43.60 -3.31
N ILE A 304 7.41 42.80 -2.69
CA ILE A 304 8.82 43.15 -2.42
C ILE A 304 9.74 42.64 -3.54
N LEU A 305 9.43 41.49 -4.13
CA LEU A 305 10.26 40.89 -5.18
C LEU A 305 10.22 41.67 -6.51
N PRO A 306 11.32 41.67 -7.28
CA PRO A 306 11.36 42.33 -8.58
C PRO A 306 10.44 41.62 -9.58
N GLY A 307 9.61 42.39 -10.29
CA GLY A 307 8.69 41.87 -11.29
C GLY A 307 8.73 42.70 -12.56
N ARG A 308 9.25 42.15 -13.65
CA ARG A 308 9.10 42.71 -14.99
C ARG A 308 8.20 41.80 -15.80
N VAL A 309 7.33 42.40 -16.60
CA VAL A 309 6.41 41.66 -17.45
C VAL A 309 6.73 41.98 -18.90
N ALA A 310 7.06 40.96 -19.67
CA ALA A 310 7.20 41.08 -21.12
C ALA A 310 5.80 41.21 -21.74
N GLN A 311 5.66 42.06 -22.76
CA GLN A 311 4.43 42.16 -23.56
C GLN A 311 4.13 40.81 -24.23
N ARG A 312 2.85 40.38 -24.24
CA ARG A 312 2.44 39.08 -24.80
C ARG A 312 2.68 39.03 -26.30
N THR A 313 3.19 37.90 -26.80
CA THR A 313 3.12 37.53 -28.21
C THR A 313 1.81 36.77 -28.47
N GLY A 314 0.97 37.28 -29.37
CA GLY A 314 -0.41 36.84 -29.62
C GLY A 314 -0.59 35.50 -30.36
N ILE A 315 0.24 34.50 -30.09
CA ILE A 315 0.11 33.16 -30.72
C ILE A 315 -0.94 32.32 -29.97
N ALA A 316 -0.85 32.26 -28.64
CA ALA A 316 -1.78 31.47 -27.82
C ALA A 316 -3.23 31.99 -27.89
N SER A 317 -3.44 33.31 -27.99
CA SER A 317 -4.80 33.87 -28.13
C SER A 317 -5.45 33.50 -29.46
N ARG A 318 -4.69 33.53 -30.57
CA ARG A 318 -5.19 33.15 -31.91
C ARG A 318 -5.61 31.68 -31.98
N VAL A 319 -4.83 30.79 -31.37
CA VAL A 319 -5.21 29.36 -31.31
C VAL A 319 -6.49 29.17 -30.50
N MET A 320 -6.60 29.82 -29.33
CA MET A 320 -7.80 29.74 -28.49
C MET A 320 -9.04 30.33 -29.18
N GLU A 321 -8.89 31.45 -29.89
CA GLU A 321 -9.98 32.04 -30.69
C GLU A 321 -10.45 31.10 -31.79
N SER A 322 -9.51 30.45 -32.51
CA SER A 322 -9.85 29.48 -33.54
C SER A 322 -10.51 28.21 -32.99
N LEU A 323 -10.10 27.75 -31.80
CA LEU A 323 -10.75 26.63 -31.14
C LEU A 323 -12.15 27.01 -30.65
N ALA A 324 -12.29 28.18 -30.05
CA ALA A 324 -13.59 28.69 -29.61
C ALA A 324 -14.56 28.83 -30.79
N SER A 325 -14.12 29.41 -31.91
CA SER A 325 -14.96 29.51 -33.11
C SER A 325 -15.35 28.14 -33.64
N MET A 326 -14.42 27.19 -33.73
CA MET A 326 -14.72 25.81 -34.16
C MET A 326 -15.79 25.14 -33.29
N VAL A 327 -15.69 25.28 -31.96
CA VAL A 327 -16.66 24.70 -31.02
C VAL A 327 -18.02 25.38 -31.14
N VAL A 328 -18.06 26.70 -31.29
CA VAL A 328 -19.31 27.47 -31.44
C VAL A 328 -20.00 27.14 -32.77
N ASP A 329 -19.24 27.03 -33.85
CA ASP A 329 -19.74 26.74 -35.20
C ASP A 329 -20.30 25.31 -35.30
N HIS A 330 -19.78 24.38 -34.51
CA HIS A 330 -20.17 22.96 -34.53
C HIS A 330 -20.82 22.47 -33.23
N ARG A 331 -21.42 23.39 -32.46
CA ARG A 331 -21.94 23.10 -31.10
C ARG A 331 -22.86 21.89 -30.99
N GLU A 332 -23.74 21.66 -31.97
CA GLU A 332 -24.66 20.51 -31.95
C GLU A 332 -23.93 19.17 -32.15
N LYS A 333 -22.94 19.14 -33.05
CA LYS A 333 -22.10 17.94 -33.27
C LYS A 333 -21.28 17.63 -32.02
N PHE A 334 -20.70 18.67 -31.40
CA PHE A 334 -19.97 18.49 -30.15
C PHE A 334 -20.87 18.02 -29.02
N PHE A 335 -22.05 18.63 -28.82
CA PHE A 335 -22.99 18.23 -27.77
C PHE A 335 -23.39 16.76 -27.86
N TRP A 336 -23.84 16.31 -29.04
CA TRP A 336 -24.24 14.91 -29.23
C TRP A 336 -23.03 13.96 -29.22
N GLY A 337 -21.89 14.40 -29.77
CA GLY A 337 -20.65 13.62 -29.78
C GLY A 337 -20.10 13.36 -28.38
N THR A 338 -19.93 14.40 -27.56
CA THR A 338 -19.48 14.24 -26.17
C THR A 338 -20.54 13.52 -25.33
N GLY A 339 -21.83 13.79 -25.54
CA GLY A 339 -22.91 13.06 -24.86
C GLY A 339 -22.85 11.55 -25.13
N ALA A 340 -22.70 11.15 -26.39
CA ALA A 340 -22.56 9.75 -26.76
C ALA A 340 -21.30 9.11 -26.17
N ILE A 341 -20.17 9.82 -26.17
CA ILE A 341 -18.92 9.34 -25.56
C ILE A 341 -19.09 9.17 -24.04
N ILE A 342 -19.74 10.13 -23.35
CA ILE A 342 -20.01 10.03 -21.91
C ILE A 342 -20.86 8.79 -21.60
N VAL A 343 -21.93 8.57 -22.35
CA VAL A 343 -22.79 7.37 -22.17
C VAL A 343 -22.00 6.09 -22.42
N LEU A 344 -21.21 6.05 -23.50
CA LEU A 344 -20.38 4.89 -23.82
C LEU A 344 -19.37 4.58 -22.69
N LEU A 345 -18.70 5.60 -22.15
CA LEU A 345 -17.77 5.44 -21.03
C LEU A 345 -18.49 5.07 -19.73
N ALA A 346 -19.69 5.61 -19.49
CA ALA A 346 -20.50 5.30 -18.31
C ALA A 346 -20.95 3.83 -18.28
N ILE A 347 -21.10 3.16 -19.43
CA ILE A 347 -21.32 1.70 -19.47
C ILE A 347 -20.15 0.95 -18.81
N GLY A 348 -18.94 1.51 -18.80
CA GLY A 348 -17.80 0.94 -18.08
C GLY A 348 -18.01 0.81 -16.57
N ILE A 349 -18.90 1.58 -15.97
CA ILE A 349 -19.23 1.51 -14.54
C ILE A 349 -19.78 0.12 -14.18
N THR A 350 -20.51 -0.54 -15.08
CA THR A 350 -21.07 -1.88 -14.83
C THR A 350 -20.01 -2.98 -14.82
N LYS A 351 -18.75 -2.66 -15.15
CA LYS A 351 -17.62 -3.60 -15.09
C LYS A 351 -16.77 -3.43 -13.84
N ILE A 352 -17.14 -2.53 -12.92
CA ILE A 352 -16.44 -2.36 -11.65
C ILE A 352 -16.75 -3.58 -10.78
N ASP A 353 -15.72 -4.37 -10.50
CA ASP A 353 -15.75 -5.43 -9.49
C ASP A 353 -15.18 -4.87 -8.18
N LEU A 354 -15.88 -5.14 -7.08
CA LEU A 354 -15.49 -4.64 -5.76
C LEU A 354 -14.75 -5.75 -5.02
N ASP A 355 -13.43 -5.80 -5.18
CA ASP A 355 -12.52 -6.73 -4.51
C ASP A 355 -11.52 -5.94 -3.64
N ASP A 356 -11.54 -6.16 -2.33
CA ASP A 356 -10.59 -5.54 -1.40
C ASP A 356 -9.46 -6.52 -1.05
N ASN A 357 -8.66 -6.85 -2.06
CA ASN A 357 -7.51 -7.72 -1.91
C ASN A 357 -6.21 -6.88 -1.88
N PHE A 358 -5.80 -6.50 -0.66
CA PHE A 358 -4.58 -5.73 -0.44
C PHE A 358 -3.31 -6.42 -0.97
N LEU A 359 -3.30 -7.75 -1.11
CA LEU A 359 -2.16 -8.47 -1.68
C LEU A 359 -1.95 -8.13 -3.17
N LYS A 360 -3.02 -7.72 -3.87
CA LYS A 360 -2.99 -7.29 -5.28
C LYS A 360 -2.68 -5.80 -5.44
N TYR A 361 -2.53 -5.04 -4.35
CA TYR A 361 -2.12 -3.63 -4.43
C TYR A 361 -0.65 -3.51 -4.86
N LEU A 362 0.14 -4.56 -4.62
CA LEU A 362 1.54 -4.65 -5.03
C LEU A 362 1.63 -5.19 -6.45
N ASP A 363 2.37 -4.48 -7.29
CA ASP A 363 2.68 -4.88 -8.67
C ASP A 363 3.58 -6.13 -8.71
N GLU A 364 3.46 -6.94 -9.76
CA GLU A 364 4.25 -8.17 -9.97
C GLU A 364 5.77 -7.92 -10.03
N ARG A 365 6.21 -6.67 -10.22
CA ARG A 365 7.63 -6.28 -10.13
C ARG A 365 8.21 -6.45 -8.72
N PHE A 366 7.40 -6.47 -7.67
CA PHE A 366 7.90 -6.60 -6.30
C PHE A 366 8.10 -8.06 -5.89
N PRO A 367 9.26 -8.46 -5.34
CA PRO A 367 9.53 -9.85 -4.95
C PRO A 367 8.53 -10.43 -3.95
N ILE A 368 7.94 -9.60 -3.09
CA ILE A 368 6.91 -10.05 -2.15
C ILE A 368 5.62 -10.45 -2.89
N ARG A 369 5.25 -9.76 -3.98
CA ARG A 369 4.06 -10.07 -4.78
C ARG A 369 4.19 -11.43 -5.44
N THR A 370 5.33 -11.68 -6.08
CA THR A 370 5.61 -13.00 -6.69
C THR A 370 5.70 -14.11 -5.65
N SER A 371 6.23 -13.82 -4.46
CA SER A 371 6.26 -14.79 -3.34
C SER A 371 4.84 -15.15 -2.86
N ILE A 372 3.94 -14.17 -2.77
CA ILE A 372 2.53 -14.39 -2.41
C ILE A 372 1.85 -15.27 -3.46
N ASP A 373 1.92 -14.88 -4.73
CA ASP A 373 1.26 -15.59 -5.84
C ASP A 373 1.77 -17.04 -5.94
N PHE A 374 3.09 -17.24 -5.77
CA PHE A 374 3.67 -18.58 -5.73
C PHE A 374 3.14 -19.40 -4.54
N THR A 375 3.06 -18.80 -3.36
CA THR A 375 2.58 -19.50 -2.15
C THR A 375 1.10 -19.89 -2.30
N GLU A 376 0.27 -18.99 -2.83
CA GLU A 376 -1.16 -19.24 -3.06
C GLU A 376 -1.42 -20.30 -4.14
N ALA A 377 -0.54 -20.40 -5.14
CA ALA A 377 -0.64 -21.43 -6.18
C ALA A 377 -0.21 -22.84 -5.72
N ASN A 378 0.66 -22.95 -4.70
CA ASN A 378 1.28 -24.21 -4.30
C ASN A 378 0.88 -24.71 -2.90
N LEU A 379 0.40 -23.82 -2.03
CA LEU A 379 -0.13 -24.08 -0.70
C LEU A 379 -1.56 -23.54 -0.62
N ASN A 380 -2.29 -23.81 0.47
CA ASN A 380 -3.71 -23.47 0.69
C ASN A 380 -4.00 -21.96 0.80
N GLY A 381 -3.09 -21.09 0.33
CA GLY A 381 -3.19 -19.65 0.41
C GLY A 381 -2.95 -19.09 1.82
N LEU A 382 -2.85 -17.76 1.92
CA LEU A 382 -2.70 -17.05 3.19
C LEU A 382 -4.05 -16.69 3.83
N ASN A 383 -5.14 -16.78 3.08
CA ASN A 383 -6.48 -16.37 3.49
C ASN A 383 -7.18 -17.54 4.20
N MET A 384 -7.13 -17.55 5.53
CA MET A 384 -7.81 -18.55 6.35
C MET A 384 -9.15 -18.01 6.85
N LEU A 385 -10.23 -18.76 6.62
CA LEU A 385 -11.51 -18.50 7.27
C LEU A 385 -11.46 -19.03 8.71
N GLN A 386 -11.54 -18.12 9.68
CA GLN A 386 -11.58 -18.46 11.10
C GLN A 386 -13.00 -18.36 11.63
N TYR A 387 -13.53 -19.45 12.18
CA TYR A 387 -14.83 -19.49 12.85
C TYR A 387 -14.61 -19.53 14.35
N SER A 388 -15.10 -18.50 15.06
CA SER A 388 -15.16 -18.49 16.52
C SER A 388 -16.47 -19.14 16.97
N VAL A 389 -16.38 -20.27 17.66
CA VAL A 389 -17.53 -21.00 18.22
C VAL A 389 -17.55 -20.76 19.73
N PRO A 390 -18.39 -19.85 20.25
CA PRO A 390 -18.41 -19.54 21.67
C PRO A 390 -19.10 -20.66 22.46
N ALA A 391 -18.51 -21.06 23.60
CA ALA A 391 -19.09 -22.04 24.50
C ALA A 391 -20.24 -21.49 25.37
N GLY A 392 -20.45 -20.17 25.39
CA GLY A 392 -21.57 -19.51 26.08
C GLY A 392 -21.44 -19.41 27.61
N GLU A 393 -20.68 -20.31 28.23
CA GLU A 393 -20.42 -20.36 29.68
C GLU A 393 -18.95 -20.65 29.98
N GLU A 394 -18.49 -20.24 31.17
CA GLU A 394 -17.13 -20.51 31.64
C GLU A 394 -16.93 -22.03 31.80
N GLY A 395 -15.88 -22.58 31.17
CA GLY A 395 -15.63 -24.02 31.15
C GLY A 395 -16.49 -24.84 30.18
N GLY A 396 -17.40 -24.20 29.43
CA GLY A 396 -18.34 -24.89 28.52
C GLY A 396 -17.68 -25.67 27.37
N ILE A 397 -16.39 -25.41 27.06
CA ILE A 397 -15.62 -26.17 26.07
C ILE A 397 -15.47 -27.66 26.44
N SER A 398 -15.59 -27.99 27.74
CA SER A 398 -15.51 -29.36 28.24
C SER A 398 -16.87 -30.07 28.23
N ASN A 399 -17.95 -29.37 27.88
CA ASN A 399 -19.30 -29.94 27.84
C ASN A 399 -19.43 -30.92 26.66
N PRO A 400 -19.84 -32.18 26.87
CA PRO A 400 -20.03 -33.15 25.79
C PRO A 400 -21.02 -32.72 24.70
N GLU A 401 -21.99 -31.87 25.01
CA GLU A 401 -22.92 -31.34 24.00
C GLU A 401 -22.28 -30.28 23.11
N TYR A 402 -21.44 -29.42 23.70
CA TYR A 402 -20.63 -28.46 22.95
C TYR A 402 -19.68 -29.19 21.99
N LEU A 403 -18.95 -30.19 22.49
CA LEU A 403 -18.02 -30.98 21.67
C LEU A 403 -18.72 -31.71 20.53
N ARG A 404 -19.89 -32.32 20.78
CA ARG A 404 -20.70 -32.95 19.72
C ARG A 404 -21.20 -31.94 18.68
N SER A 405 -21.57 -30.75 19.11
CA SER A 405 -22.01 -29.68 18.20
C SER A 405 -20.85 -29.15 17.37
N LEU A 406 -19.67 -29.00 17.97
CA LEU A 406 -18.44 -28.60 17.31
C LEU A 406 -18.00 -29.65 16.28
N GLU A 407 -18.08 -30.93 16.63
CA GLU A 407 -17.81 -32.05 15.71
C GLU A 407 -18.81 -32.07 14.55
N ALA A 408 -20.11 -31.92 14.82
CA ALA A 408 -21.14 -31.85 13.77
C ALA A 408 -20.92 -30.65 12.84
N PHE A 409 -20.53 -29.50 13.39
CA PHE A 409 -20.18 -28.30 12.61
C PHE A 409 -18.94 -28.55 11.73
N GLY A 410 -17.87 -29.13 12.29
CA GLY A 410 -16.67 -29.48 11.55
C GLY A 410 -16.95 -30.46 10.40
N ASN A 411 -17.72 -31.51 10.67
CA ASN A 411 -18.13 -32.48 9.66
C ASN A 411 -19.02 -31.87 8.56
N GLY A 412 -19.85 -30.87 8.91
CA GLY A 412 -20.68 -30.15 7.94
C GLY A 412 -19.89 -29.21 7.01
N LEU A 413 -18.70 -28.77 7.42
CA LEU A 413 -17.81 -27.90 6.64
C LEU A 413 -16.86 -28.68 5.71
N SER A 414 -16.60 -29.96 5.99
CA SER A 414 -15.80 -30.79 5.09
C SER A 414 -16.53 -30.96 3.74
N PRO A 415 -15.92 -30.58 2.60
CA PRO A 415 -16.52 -30.83 1.30
C PRO A 415 -16.46 -32.35 1.02
N ASN A 416 -17.53 -33.05 1.41
CA ASN A 416 -17.74 -34.51 1.35
C ASN A 416 -16.78 -35.39 2.17
N PRO A 417 -17.29 -36.15 3.16
CA PRO A 417 -16.75 -37.46 3.49
C PRO A 417 -17.40 -38.50 2.55
N ARG A 418 -16.78 -38.76 1.40
CA ARG A 418 -17.00 -40.00 0.63
C ARG A 418 -15.73 -40.46 -0.04
#